data_AF-A0A529Y1Z6-F1
#
_entry.id   AF-A0A529Y1Z6-F1
#
_cell.length_a   1.000
_cell.length_b   1.000
_cell.length_c   1.000
_cell.angle_alpha   90.00
_cell.angle_beta   90.00
_cell.angle_gamma   90.00
#
_symmetry.space_group_name_H-M   'P 1'
#
loop_
_entity.id
_entity.type
_entity.pdbx_description
1 polymer ?
#
loop_
_entity_poly.entity_id
_entity_poly.type
_entity_poly.pdbx_seq_one_letter_code
_entity_poly.pdbx_strand_id
1 'polypeptide(L)'
;MWLYLLKRIVLAVAITVTAVALLFLMIHAVPGDPAAAMLGPRATPEMKEQLHQQMGLDKPLIVQIIIFFGGLLHGDLGSDVFSQRPVADIVFEQLPYTIGLILISILWAAAVGVPLG
;
A
#
# COMPACT_ATOMS: atom_id res chain seq x y z
N MET A 1 0.97 30.44 -7.36
CA MET A 1 1.31 29.52 -6.26
C MET A 1 0.23 28.45 -6.03
N TRP A 2 -1.04 28.83 -5.83
CA TRP A 2 -2.15 27.88 -5.60
C TRP A 2 -2.38 26.86 -6.73
N LEU A 3 -2.34 27.29 -8.00
CA LEU A 3 -2.44 26.39 -9.16
C LEU A 3 -1.31 25.35 -9.22
N TYR A 4 -0.09 25.75 -8.83
CA TYR A 4 1.06 24.83 -8.78
C TYR A 4 0.90 23.80 -7.66
N LEU A 5 0.46 24.24 -6.47
CA LEU A 5 0.17 23.34 -5.35
C LEU A 5 -0.92 22.33 -5.72
N LEU A 6 -2.01 22.81 -6.33
CA LEU A 6 -3.10 21.96 -6.80
C LEU A 6 -2.60 20.92 -7.81
N LYS A 7 -1.83 21.34 -8.82
CA LYS A 7 -1.23 20.44 -9.81
C LYS A 7 -0.38 19.35 -9.15
N ARG A 8 0.39 19.70 -8.11
CA ARG A 8 1.27 18.78 -7.40
C ARG A 8 0.48 17.77 -6.55
N ILE A 9 -0.58 18.22 -5.87
CA ILE A 9 -1.48 17.34 -5.12
C ILE A 9 -2.20 16.38 -6.07
N VAL A 10 -2.74 16.88 -7.19
CA VAL A 10 -3.41 16.03 -8.20
C VAL A 10 -2.44 14.99 -8.74
N LEU A 11 -1.20 15.37 -9.05
CA LEU A 11 -0.18 14.43 -9.51
C LEU A 11 0.15 13.38 -8.44
N ALA A 12 0.32 13.79 -7.18
CA ALA A 12 0.59 12.87 -6.07
C ALA A 12 -0.56 11.86 -5.91
N VAL A 13 -1.81 12.33 -5.87
CA VAL A 13 -2.99 11.46 -5.79
C VAL A 13 -3.07 10.51 -6.99
N ALA A 14 -2.85 11.01 -8.21
CA ALA A 14 -2.87 10.18 -9.41
C ALA A 14 -1.81 9.08 -9.37
N ILE A 15 -0.58 9.40 -8.92
CA ILE A 15 0.50 8.43 -8.75
C ILE A 15 0.11 7.39 -7.70
N THR A 16 -0.39 7.81 -6.54
CA THR A 16 -0.82 6.90 -5.46
C THR A 16 -1.94 5.97 -5.92
N VAL A 17 -2.99 6.50 -6.55
CA VAL A 17 -4.11 5.70 -7.07
C VAL A 17 -3.62 4.71 -8.11
N THR A 18 -2.74 5.13 -9.01
CA THR A 18 -2.14 4.24 -10.02
C THR A 18 -1.32 3.14 -9.37
N ALA A 19 -0.49 3.45 -8.38
CA ALA A 19 0.31 2.47 -7.65
C ALA A 19 -0.58 1.46 -6.90
N VAL A 20 -1.62 1.91 -6.21
CA VAL A 20 -2.59 1.04 -5.52
C VAL A 20 -3.31 0.15 -6.51
N ALA A 21 -3.80 0.70 -7.63
CA ALA A 21 -4.45 -0.09 -8.67
C ALA A 21 -3.51 -1.15 -9.25
N LEU A 22 -2.24 -0.82 -9.50
CA LEU A 22 -1.23 -1.78 -9.94
C LEU A 22 -0.98 -2.86 -8.89
N LEU A 23 -0.87 -2.52 -7.61
CA LEU A 23 -0.72 -3.51 -6.54
C LEU A 23 -1.92 -4.46 -6.48
N PHE A 24 -3.15 -3.93 -6.56
CA PHE A 24 -4.36 -4.74 -6.62
C PHE A 24 -4.34 -5.69 -7.82
N LEU A 25 -3.96 -5.19 -9.00
CA LEU A 25 -3.82 -6.01 -10.20
C LEU A 25 -2.74 -7.09 -10.02
N MET A 26 -1.60 -6.78 -9.40
CA MET A 26 -0.55 -7.76 -9.13
C MET A 26 -1.05 -8.85 -8.20
N ILE A 27 -1.75 -8.51 -7.13
CA ILE A 27 -2.33 -9.48 -6.18
C ILE A 27 -3.32 -10.40 -6.89
N HIS A 28 -4.18 -9.86 -7.77
CA HIS A 28 -5.16 -10.65 -8.53
C HIS A 28 -4.53 -11.44 -9.70
N ALA A 29 -3.38 -10.98 -10.22
CA ALA A 29 -2.65 -11.66 -11.28
C ALA A 29 -1.83 -12.85 -10.76
N VAL A 30 -1.45 -12.85 -9.48
CA VAL A 30 -0.84 -14.03 -8.85
C VAL A 30 -1.90 -15.14 -8.80
N PRO A 31 -1.67 -16.28 -9.46
CA PRO A 31 -2.61 -17.39 -9.42
C PRO A 31 -2.60 -18.00 -8.01
N GLY A 32 -3.64 -17.70 -7.24
CA GLY A 32 -3.78 -18.19 -5.87
C GLY A 32 -4.84 -17.40 -5.12
N ASP A 33 -5.64 -18.09 -4.32
CA ASP A 33 -6.57 -17.44 -3.41
C ASP A 33 -5.77 -16.84 -2.24
N PRO A 34 -5.80 -15.50 -2.01
CA PRO A 34 -5.10 -14.88 -0.90
C PRO A 34 -5.52 -15.47 0.46
N ALA A 35 -6.77 -15.90 0.62
CA ALA A 35 -7.21 -16.61 1.82
C ALA A 35 -6.55 -17.99 1.95
N ALA A 36 -6.35 -18.71 0.84
CA ALA A 36 -5.61 -19.97 0.83
C ALA A 36 -4.11 -19.78 1.10
N ALA A 37 -3.51 -18.68 0.62
CA ALA A 37 -2.12 -18.33 0.90
C ALA A 37 -1.91 -18.02 2.40
N MET A 38 -2.88 -17.37 3.05
CA MET A 38 -2.84 -17.06 4.48
C MET A 38 -3.11 -18.26 5.39
N LEU A 39 -4.13 -19.06 5.08
CA LEU A 39 -4.51 -20.23 5.88
C LEU A 39 -3.53 -21.42 5.69
N GLY A 40 -2.71 -21.36 4.64
CA GLY A 40 -1.71 -22.36 4.32
C GLY A 40 -2.34 -23.71 3.93
N PRO A 41 -1.55 -24.80 3.97
CA PRO A 41 -1.97 -26.12 3.47
C PRO A 41 -3.15 -26.75 4.23
N ARG A 42 -3.54 -26.20 5.39
CA ARG A 42 -4.61 -26.72 6.25
C ARG A 42 -5.95 -25.99 6.06
N ALA A 43 -6.05 -25.12 5.06
CA ALA A 43 -7.24 -24.33 4.79
C ALA A 43 -8.45 -25.20 4.42
N THR A 44 -9.44 -25.33 5.32
CA THR A 44 -10.74 -25.94 4.96
C THR A 44 -11.54 -24.97 4.09
N PRO A 45 -12.49 -25.47 3.26
CA PRO A 45 -13.36 -24.60 2.46
C PRO A 45 -14.11 -23.56 3.32
N GLU A 46 -14.60 -23.98 4.47
CA GLU A 46 -15.33 -23.14 5.43
C GLU A 46 -14.45 -22.01 6.00
N MET A 47 -13.19 -22.31 6.34
CA MET A 47 -12.24 -21.29 6.81
C MET A 47 -11.91 -20.25 5.73
N LYS A 48 -11.82 -20.67 4.46
CA LYS A 48 -11.57 -19.74 3.35
C LYS A 48 -12.75 -18.79 3.15
N GLU A 49 -13.96 -19.33 3.17
CA GLU A 49 -15.19 -18.54 2.94
C GLU A 49 -15.43 -17.53 4.08
N GLN A 50 -15.17 -17.94 5.34
CA GLN A 50 -15.19 -17.03 6.48
C GLN A 50 -14.14 -15.91 6.33
N LEU A 51 -12.94 -16.26 5.88
CA LEU A 51 -11.85 -15.31 5.71
C LEU A 51 -12.09 -14.35 4.53
N HIS A 52 -12.73 -14.83 3.46
CA HIS A 52 -13.17 -13.98 2.35
C HIS A 52 -14.18 -12.93 2.81
N GLN A 53 -15.18 -13.33 3.60
CA GLN A 53 -16.16 -12.40 4.14
C GLN A 53 -15.53 -11.39 5.11
N GLN A 54 -14.63 -11.84 5.98
CA GLN A 54 -13.93 -10.95 6.93
C GLN A 54 -13.06 -9.92 6.22
N MET A 55 -12.37 -10.30 5.15
CA MET A 55 -11.51 -9.40 4.37
C MET A 55 -12.25 -8.66 3.26
N GLY A 56 -13.55 -8.91 3.06
CA GLY A 56 -14.34 -8.33 1.97
C GLY A 56 -13.89 -8.77 0.57
N LEU A 57 -13.18 -9.90 0.46
CA LEU A 57 -12.69 -10.48 -0.80
C LEU A 57 -13.84 -11.05 -1.65
N ASP A 58 -15.00 -11.26 -1.05
CA ASP A 58 -16.26 -11.64 -1.69
C ASP A 58 -16.90 -10.49 -2.50
N LYS A 59 -16.48 -9.25 -2.26
CA LYS A 59 -17.05 -8.06 -2.89
C LYS A 59 -16.42 -7.77 -4.25
N PRO A 60 -17.15 -7.13 -5.19
CA PRO A 60 -16.57 -6.67 -6.45
C PRO A 60 -15.37 -5.74 -6.21
N LEU A 61 -14.35 -5.82 -7.08
CA LEU A 61 -13.08 -5.09 -6.95
C LEU A 61 -13.28 -3.58 -6.70
N ILE A 62 -14.23 -2.96 -7.39
CA ILE A 62 -14.55 -1.54 -7.23
C ILE A 62 -14.99 -1.22 -5.80
N VAL A 63 -15.78 -2.11 -5.18
CA VAL A 63 -16.25 -1.94 -3.80
C VAL A 63 -15.10 -2.07 -2.81
N GLN A 64 -14.18 -3.02 -3.03
CA GLN A 64 -12.98 -3.17 -2.19
C GLN A 64 -12.12 -1.90 -2.22
N ILE A 65 -11.93 -1.33 -3.42
CA ILE A 65 -11.18 -0.09 -3.60
C ILE A 65 -11.87 1.08 -2.88
N ILE A 66 -13.19 1.21 -2.99
CA ILE A 66 -13.95 2.27 -2.31
C ILE A 66 -13.84 2.13 -0.79
N ILE A 67 -13.95 0.91 -0.24
CA ILE A 67 -13.80 0.66 1.20
C ILE A 67 -12.39 1.05 1.66
N PHE A 68 -11.36 0.64 0.91
CA PHE A 68 -9.97 0.97 1.21
C PHE A 68 -9.73 2.49 1.24
N PHE A 69 -10.13 3.21 0.18
CA PHE A 69 -9.98 4.66 0.14
C PHE A 69 -10.85 5.35 1.20
N GLY A 70 -12.03 4.81 1.52
CA GLY A 70 -12.88 5.31 2.60
C GLY A 70 -12.19 5.26 3.96
N GLY A 71 -11.57 4.12 4.30
CA GLY A 71 -10.75 3.98 5.51
C GLY A 71 -9.56 4.92 5.52
N LEU A 72 -8.84 5.00 4.40
CA LEU A 72 -7.66 5.87 4.24
C LEU A 72 -7.98 7.34 4.52
N LEU A 73 -9.12 7.84 4.04
CA LEU A 73 -9.58 9.21 4.28
C LEU A 73 -9.92 9.48 5.75
N HIS A 74 -10.24 8.44 6.52
CA HIS A 74 -10.46 8.53 7.98
C HIS A 74 -9.19 8.27 8.79
N GLY A 75 -8.04 8.08 8.12
CA GLY A 75 -6.76 7.76 8.77
C GLY A 75 -6.61 6.29 9.15
N ASP A 76 -7.50 5.42 8.68
CA ASP A 76 -7.40 3.98 8.87
C ASP A 76 -6.65 3.34 7.69
N LEU A 77 -5.41 2.92 7.95
CA LEU A 77 -4.57 2.19 6.98
C LEU A 77 -4.83 0.68 6.99
N GLY A 78 -5.69 0.21 7.90
CA GLY A 78 -5.94 -1.20 8.14
C GLY A 78 -4.83 -1.90 8.95
N SER A 79 -4.96 -3.22 9.02
CA SER A 79 -4.02 -4.12 9.68
C SER A 79 -3.30 -4.98 8.66
N ASP A 80 -2.00 -5.23 8.90
CA ASP A 80 -1.22 -6.18 8.12
C ASP A 80 -1.79 -7.59 8.28
N VAL A 81 -1.88 -8.26 7.14
CA VAL A 81 -2.60 -9.52 6.98
C VAL A 81 -1.87 -10.69 7.64
N PHE A 82 -0.54 -10.62 7.75
CA PHE A 82 0.29 -11.70 8.29
C PHE A 82 0.61 -11.50 9.78
N SER A 83 0.99 -10.28 10.14
CA SER A 83 1.40 -9.92 11.49
C SER A 83 0.26 -9.42 12.38
N GLN A 84 -0.91 -9.13 11.80
CA GLN A 84 -2.08 -8.55 12.48
C GLN A 84 -1.78 -7.23 13.21
N ARG A 85 -0.73 -6.52 12.79
CA ARG A 85 -0.35 -5.22 13.36
C ARG A 85 -0.97 -4.08 12.55
N PRO A 86 -1.29 -2.92 13.15
CA PRO A 86 -1.69 -1.74 12.39
C PRO A 86 -0.64 -1.37 11.36
N VAL A 87 -1.05 -1.13 10.11
CA VAL A 87 -0.14 -0.74 9.02
C VAL A 87 0.56 0.57 9.35
N ALA A 88 -0.12 1.49 10.04
CA ALA A 88 0.45 2.75 10.51
C ALA A 88 1.74 2.54 11.31
N ASP A 89 1.74 1.62 12.28
CA ASP A 89 2.89 1.35 13.14
C ASP A 89 4.07 0.83 12.32
N ILE A 90 3.82 -0.09 11.40
CA ILE A 90 4.84 -0.66 10.50
C ILE A 90 5.47 0.44 9.64
N VAL A 91 4.65 1.36 9.11
CA VAL A 91 5.12 2.49 8.30
C VAL A 91 5.97 3.44 9.14
N PHE A 92 5.54 3.77 10.36
CA PHE A 92 6.29 4.65 11.26
C PHE A 92 7.60 4.02 11.74
N GLU A 93 7.65 2.70 11.92
CA GLU A 93 8.89 1.97 12.23
C GLU A 93 9.91 2.04 11.10
N GLN A 94 9.47 2.06 9.84
CA GLN A 94 10.36 2.14 8.68
C GLN A 94 10.78 3.58 8.30
N LEU A 95 9.96 4.57 8.65
CA LEU A 95 10.13 5.98 8.30
C LEU A 95 11.55 6.54 8.59
N PRO A 96 12.18 6.29 9.75
CA PRO A 96 13.52 6.78 10.06
C PRO A 96 14.58 6.26 9.07
N TYR A 97 14.47 5.00 8.65
CA TYR A 97 15.41 4.40 7.70
C TYR A 97 15.26 5.02 6.31
N THR A 98 14.03 5.24 5.85
CA THR A 98 13.77 5.91 4.58
C THR A 98 14.31 7.35 4.58
N ILE A 99 14.10 8.09 5.67
CA ILE A 99 14.66 9.45 5.83
C ILE A 99 16.20 9.40 5.77
N GLY A 100 16.83 8.46 6.47
CA GLY A 100 18.28 8.27 6.43
C GLY A 100 18.79 8.02 5.00
N LEU A 101 18.13 7.12 4.26
CA LEU A 101 18.48 6.83 2.86
C LEU A 101 18.29 8.04 1.94
N ILE A 102 17.20 8.79 2.10
CA ILE A 102 16.94 10.02 1.33
C ILE A 102 18.07 11.04 1.58
N LEU A 103 18.42 11.28 2.84
CA LEU A 103 19.44 12.25 3.20
C LEU A 103 20.82 11.87 2.65
N ILE A 104 21.22 10.60 2.77
CA ILE A 104 22.49 10.10 2.22
C ILE A 104 22.48 10.20 0.70
N SER A 105 21.37 9.85 0.04
CA SER A 105 21.26 9.92 -1.41
C SER A 105 21.37 11.36 -1.92
N ILE A 106 20.71 12.31 -1.26
CA ILE A 106 20.82 13.74 -1.58
C ILE A 106 22.25 14.22 -1.39
N LEU A 107 22.88 13.87 -0.26
CA LEU A 107 24.26 14.27 0.01
C LEU A 107 25.21 13.73 -1.05
N TRP A 108 25.07 12.47 -1.42
CA TRP A 108 25.87 11.83 -2.46
C TRP A 108 25.64 12.47 -3.84
N ALA A 109 24.38 12.68 -4.21
CA ALA A 109 24.02 13.32 -5.46
C ALA A 109 24.56 14.76 -5.56
N ALA A 110 24.52 15.51 -4.45
CA ALA A 110 25.10 16.84 -4.39
C ALA A 110 26.64 16.80 -4.45
N ALA A 111 27.27 15.91 -3.69
CA ALA A 111 28.73 15.78 -3.64
C ALA A 111 29.35 15.41 -4.99
N VAL A 112 28.65 14.61 -5.80
CA VAL A 112 29.12 14.21 -7.14
C VAL A 112 28.59 15.12 -8.23
N GLY A 113 27.30 15.48 -8.18
CA GLY A 113 26.63 16.25 -9.24
C GLY A 113 27.02 17.72 -9.28
N VAL A 114 27.30 18.36 -8.14
CA VAL A 114 27.71 19.78 -8.10
C VAL A 114 29.10 20.00 -8.68
N PRO A 115 30.13 19.17 -8.40
CA PRO A 115 31.45 19.36 -9.02
C PRO A 115 31.53 18.99 -10.50
N LEU A 116 30.66 18.10 -10.99
CA LEU A 116 30.65 17.65 -12.39
C LEU A 116 29.78 18.50 -13.32
N GLY A 117 28.90 19.33 -12.77
CA GLY A 117 28.04 20.27 -13.51
C GLY A 117 28.63 21.67 -13.57
#